data_AF-A0A5N6XSK0-F1
#
_entry.id   AF-A0A5N6XSK0-F1
#
_cell.length_a   1.000
_cell.length_b   1.000
_cell.length_c   1.000
_cell.angle_alpha   90.00
_cell.angle_beta   90.00
_cell.angle_gamma   90.00
#
_symmetry.space_group_name_H-M   'P 1'
#
loop_
_entity.id
_entity.type
_entity.pdbx_description
1 polymer ?
#
loop_
_entity_poly.entity_id
_entity_poly.type
_entity_poly.pdbx_seq_one_letter_code
_entity_poly.pdbx_strand_id
1 'polypeptide(L)'
;MSTAMCAAFGSTDHRGTPENPGRVVTVIERGFWETLNDPLVHLESSSSAARVWGAAYHIPASHAEEVHDYLDEREIDGYSVHYTPFYPFSGSKTPGSDSKPITCMVYIGQPTNPQFLRDPARREPQDVAEVISRGLGQSGKNTEYLYLLEKALEGLGLGSADGHVTDLVRRVKAIENEDEAARDEEAAERDLQKSLSRSEEEAHQAFQNEERA
;
A
#
# COMPACT_ATOMS: atom_id res chain seq x y z
N MET A 1 13.19 -4.48 -10.00
CA MET A 1 12.19 -5.19 -10.83
C MET A 1 11.07 -4.22 -11.16
N SER A 2 10.48 -4.27 -12.37
CA SER A 2 9.29 -3.46 -12.67
C SER A 2 8.09 -4.09 -11.98
N THR A 3 7.28 -3.27 -11.29
CA THR A 3 6.16 -3.73 -10.45
C THR A 3 4.87 -3.00 -10.82
N ALA A 4 3.75 -3.55 -10.37
CA ALA A 4 2.42 -2.95 -10.47
C ALA A 4 1.67 -3.14 -9.14
N MET A 5 0.91 -2.13 -8.70
CA MET A 5 0.02 -2.23 -7.55
C MET A 5 -1.30 -2.88 -7.96
N CYS A 6 -1.83 -3.78 -7.14
CA CYS A 6 -3.09 -4.47 -7.42
C CYS A 6 -3.90 -4.67 -6.15
N ALA A 7 -5.17 -4.25 -6.14
CA ALA A 7 -6.11 -4.46 -5.02
C ALA A 7 -6.88 -5.78 -5.15
N ALA A 8 -6.17 -6.85 -5.51
CA ALA A 8 -6.73 -8.17 -5.76
C ALA A 8 -6.49 -9.15 -4.62
N PHE A 9 -5.98 -8.72 -3.47
CA PHE A 9 -5.66 -9.62 -2.37
C PHE A 9 -6.76 -9.60 -1.31
N GLY A 10 -7.29 -10.78 -0.96
CA GLY A 10 -8.28 -10.94 0.08
C GLY A 10 -7.71 -10.63 1.45
N SER A 11 -8.49 -9.99 2.33
CA SER A 11 -8.15 -9.86 3.75
C SER A 11 -9.23 -10.54 4.57
N THR A 12 -8.91 -11.67 5.21
CA THR A 12 -9.87 -12.52 5.92
C THR A 12 -9.99 -12.21 7.40
N ASP A 13 -9.15 -11.32 7.93
CA ASP A 13 -9.03 -11.06 9.35
C ASP A 13 -8.98 -9.56 9.67
N HIS A 14 -8.17 -8.79 8.95
CA HIS A 14 -7.91 -7.38 9.21
C HIS A 14 -9.00 -6.46 8.67
N ARG A 15 -9.32 -6.59 7.38
CA ARG A 15 -10.27 -5.71 6.67
C ARG A 15 -11.52 -6.44 6.18
N GLY A 16 -11.67 -7.70 6.57
CA GLY A 16 -12.84 -8.52 6.33
C GLY A 16 -12.89 -9.69 7.30
N THR A 17 -13.64 -10.71 6.90
CA THR A 17 -13.84 -11.96 7.65
C THR A 17 -13.55 -13.16 6.75
N PRO A 18 -13.39 -14.39 7.28
CA PRO A 18 -13.21 -15.57 6.45
C PRO A 18 -14.37 -15.80 5.48
N GLU A 19 -15.61 -15.50 5.90
CA GLU A 19 -16.81 -15.64 5.09
C GLU A 19 -16.98 -14.50 4.08
N ASN A 20 -16.57 -13.27 4.46
CA ASN A 20 -16.62 -12.08 3.62
C ASN A 20 -15.26 -11.38 3.61
N PRO A 21 -14.29 -11.87 2.82
CA PRO A 21 -12.96 -11.30 2.79
C PRO A 21 -13.00 -9.88 2.22
N GLY A 22 -12.30 -8.96 2.88
CA GLY A 22 -12.02 -7.61 2.39
C GLY A 22 -11.04 -7.62 1.23
N ARG A 23 -10.60 -6.44 0.79
CA ARG A 23 -9.58 -6.23 -0.25
C ARG A 23 -8.48 -5.33 0.25
N VAL A 24 -7.25 -5.81 0.11
CA VAL A 24 -6.03 -5.05 0.37
C VAL A 24 -5.14 -5.06 -0.87
N VAL A 25 -4.14 -4.19 -0.89
CA VAL A 25 -3.21 -4.11 -2.02
C VAL A 25 -2.10 -5.15 -1.86
N THR A 26 -1.64 -5.66 -2.99
CA THR A 26 -0.37 -6.37 -3.12
C THR A 26 0.41 -5.74 -4.27
N VAL A 27 1.72 -5.98 -4.29
CA VAL A 27 2.60 -5.58 -5.39
C VAL A 27 2.95 -6.84 -6.16
N ILE A 28 2.70 -6.85 -7.46
CA ILE A 28 3.04 -7.99 -8.33
C ILE A 28 4.06 -7.58 -9.37
N GLU A 29 4.82 -8.58 -9.84
CA GLU A 29 5.78 -8.37 -10.92
C GLU A 29 5.05 -7.92 -12.19
N ARG A 30 5.61 -6.92 -12.89
CA ARG A 30 4.98 -6.39 -14.11
C ARG A 30 4.74 -7.47 -15.16
N GLY A 31 5.72 -8.35 -15.38
CA GLY A 31 5.57 -9.43 -16.35
C GLY A 31 4.42 -10.38 -16.01
N PHE A 32 4.15 -10.61 -14.72
CA PHE A 32 2.97 -11.38 -14.32
C PHE A 32 1.68 -10.58 -14.50
N TRP A 33 1.66 -9.31 -14.08
CA TRP A 33 0.50 -8.44 -14.26
C TRP A 33 0.09 -8.31 -15.73
N GLU A 34 1.04 -8.24 -16.66
CA GLU A 34 0.79 -8.24 -18.11
C GLU A 34 0.13 -9.53 -18.62
N THR A 35 0.25 -10.65 -17.88
CA THR A 35 -0.50 -11.88 -18.18
C THR A 35 -1.93 -11.86 -17.67
N LEU A 36 -2.25 -10.96 -16.74
CA LEU A 36 -3.60 -10.76 -16.26
C LEU A 36 -4.38 -9.96 -17.29
N ASN A 37 -5.62 -10.36 -17.54
CA ASN A 37 -6.58 -9.52 -18.26
C ASN A 37 -7.08 -8.42 -17.31
N ASP A 38 -6.19 -7.51 -16.94
CA ASP A 38 -6.47 -6.42 -16.01
C ASP A 38 -7.34 -5.34 -16.68
N PRO A 39 -8.54 -5.03 -16.14
CA PRO A 39 -9.44 -4.04 -16.70
C PRO A 39 -8.83 -2.63 -16.78
N LEU A 40 -7.83 -2.34 -15.94
CA LEU A 40 -7.16 -1.04 -15.81
C LEU A 40 -5.86 -0.93 -16.62
N VAL A 41 -5.58 -1.89 -17.51
CA VAL A 41 -4.39 -1.87 -18.37
C VAL A 41 -4.18 -0.55 -19.13
N HIS A 42 -5.26 0.14 -19.45
CA HIS A 42 -5.27 1.41 -20.16
C HIS A 42 -4.79 2.59 -19.29
N LEU A 43 -4.99 2.56 -17.97
CA LEU A 43 -4.46 3.56 -17.03
C LEU A 43 -2.94 3.42 -16.85
N GLU A 44 -2.44 2.20 -16.99
CA GLU A 44 -1.03 1.81 -16.83
C GLU A 44 -0.17 2.01 -18.09
N SER A 45 -0.79 2.38 -19.21
CA SER A 45 -0.09 2.51 -20.51
C SER A 45 0.71 3.82 -20.66
N SER A 46 0.67 4.69 -19.64
CA SER A 46 1.54 5.87 -19.55
C SER A 46 2.89 5.48 -18.96
N SER A 47 3.98 5.92 -19.58
CA SER A 47 5.40 5.59 -19.22
C SER A 47 5.83 5.85 -17.75
N SER A 48 4.98 6.44 -16.91
CA SER A 48 5.15 6.59 -15.46
C SER A 48 4.60 5.42 -14.62
N ALA A 49 3.84 4.50 -15.22
CA ALA A 49 3.03 3.52 -14.48
C ALA A 49 3.80 2.29 -13.97
N ALA A 50 5.05 2.11 -14.40
CA ALA A 50 5.93 1.03 -13.92
C ALA A 50 6.51 1.22 -12.51
N ARG A 51 5.99 2.19 -11.74
CA ARG A 51 6.55 2.60 -10.45
C ARG A 51 5.49 2.54 -9.37
N VAL A 52 5.80 1.79 -8.32
CA VAL A 52 5.05 1.81 -7.07
C VAL A 52 5.75 2.78 -6.12
N TRP A 53 5.02 3.81 -5.67
CA TRP A 53 5.48 4.71 -4.60
C TRP A 53 5.25 4.07 -3.24
N GLY A 54 6.15 4.35 -2.30
CA GLY A 54 6.09 3.82 -0.95
C GLY A 54 7.22 4.41 -0.11
N ALA A 55 7.33 3.91 1.12
CA ALA A 55 8.38 4.27 2.06
C ALA A 55 9.28 3.08 2.35
N ALA A 56 10.56 3.34 2.58
CA ALA A 56 11.52 2.36 3.08
C ALA A 56 11.88 2.71 4.52
N TYR A 57 11.75 1.74 5.42
CA TYR A 57 12.08 1.90 6.84
C TYR A 57 13.44 1.24 7.13
N HIS A 58 14.32 1.96 7.82
CA HIS A 58 15.57 1.42 8.32
C HIS A 58 15.37 0.89 9.73
N ILE A 59 15.56 -0.42 9.91
CA ILE A 59 15.50 -1.08 11.21
C ILE A 59 16.94 -1.23 11.71
N PRO A 60 17.29 -0.69 12.91
CA PRO A 60 18.62 -0.87 13.48
C PRO A 60 18.96 -2.35 13.62
N ALA A 61 20.23 -2.72 13.37
CA ALA A 61 20.67 -4.12 13.39
C ALA A 61 20.36 -4.83 14.72
N SER A 62 20.35 -4.10 15.84
CA SER A 62 20.02 -4.64 17.16
C SER A 62 18.56 -5.08 17.32
N HIS A 63 17.65 -4.60 16.46
CA HIS A 63 16.23 -4.93 16.47
C HIS A 63 15.80 -5.69 15.20
N ALA A 64 16.73 -6.03 14.31
CA ALA A 64 16.39 -6.61 13.01
C ALA A 64 15.69 -7.97 13.13
N GLU A 65 16.14 -8.83 14.05
CA GLU A 65 15.57 -10.16 14.28
C GLU A 65 14.15 -10.07 14.87
N GLU A 66 13.96 -9.29 15.94
CA GLU A 66 12.63 -9.15 16.56
C GLU A 66 11.60 -8.51 15.64
N VAL A 67 12.00 -7.51 14.82
CA VAL A 67 11.08 -6.88 13.88
C VAL A 67 10.79 -7.81 12.71
N HIS A 68 11.78 -8.59 12.26
CA HIS A 68 11.57 -9.60 11.24
C HIS A 68 10.55 -10.65 11.71
N ASP A 69 10.72 -11.21 12.91
CA ASP A 69 9.81 -12.21 13.47
C ASP A 69 8.39 -11.65 13.63
N TYR A 70 8.27 -10.41 14.12
CA TYR A 70 6.98 -9.71 14.21
C TYR A 70 6.30 -9.55 12.84
N LEU A 71 7.05 -9.17 11.80
CA LEU A 71 6.52 -9.02 10.45
C LEU A 71 6.14 -10.37 9.84
N ASP A 72 6.91 -11.43 10.09
CA ASP A 72 6.59 -12.78 9.61
C ASP A 72 5.27 -13.31 10.21
N GLU A 73 5.00 -13.05 11.48
CA GLU A 73 3.70 -13.40 12.09
C GLU A 73 2.54 -12.60 11.49
N ARG A 74 2.75 -11.31 11.22
CA ARG A 74 1.70 -10.43 10.68
C ARG A 74 1.33 -10.79 9.24
N GLU A 75 2.29 -11.22 8.44
CA GLU A 75 2.13 -11.47 7.01
C GLU A 75 1.95 -12.97 6.69
N ILE A 76 1.64 -13.77 7.71
CA ILE A 76 1.56 -15.24 7.68
C ILE A 76 0.55 -15.79 6.65
N ASP A 77 -0.44 -15.00 6.25
CA ASP A 77 -1.49 -15.36 5.29
C ASP A 77 -1.01 -15.27 3.82
N GLY A 78 0.20 -15.79 3.60
CA GLY A 78 0.80 -16.12 2.31
C GLY A 78 1.30 -14.94 1.51
N TYR A 79 1.78 -13.92 2.21
CA TYR A 79 2.85 -13.08 1.69
C TYR A 79 4.17 -13.84 1.78
N SER A 80 5.11 -13.48 0.91
CA SER A 80 6.46 -14.02 0.91
C SER A 80 7.46 -12.87 0.89
N VAL A 81 8.64 -13.08 1.46
CA VAL A 81 9.70 -12.08 1.49
C VAL A 81 10.39 -12.01 0.12
N HIS A 82 10.50 -10.79 -0.40
CA HIS A 82 11.26 -10.46 -1.60
C HIS A 82 12.26 -9.34 -1.31
N TYR A 83 13.33 -9.29 -2.10
CA TYR A 83 14.32 -8.21 -2.04
C TYR A 83 14.30 -7.44 -3.35
N THR A 84 13.93 -6.16 -3.30
CA THR A 84 13.77 -5.32 -4.49
C THR A 84 14.55 -4.01 -4.35
N PRO A 85 15.10 -3.45 -5.45
CA PRO A 85 15.69 -2.13 -5.40
C PRO A 85 14.63 -1.06 -5.11
N PHE A 86 14.83 -0.33 -4.04
CA PHE A 86 14.13 0.92 -3.72
C PHE A 86 14.95 2.10 -4.24
N TYR A 87 14.30 3.04 -4.89
CA TYR A 87 14.94 4.24 -5.45
C TYR A 87 14.52 5.43 -4.59
N PRO A 88 15.40 5.93 -3.69
CA PRO A 88 15.05 7.05 -2.83
C PRO A 88 14.66 8.27 -3.67
N PHE A 89 13.56 8.93 -3.27
CA PHE A 89 13.15 10.16 -3.89
C PHE A 89 13.88 11.34 -3.24
N SER A 90 14.70 12.05 -4.01
CA SER A 90 15.34 13.28 -3.57
C SER A 90 14.56 14.47 -4.15
N GLY A 91 13.89 15.24 -3.28
CA GLY A 91 13.17 16.46 -3.69
C GLY A 91 14.09 17.59 -4.21
N SER A 92 15.40 17.39 -4.23
CA SER A 92 16.36 18.33 -4.78
C SER A 92 16.26 18.38 -6.30
N LYS A 93 15.84 19.53 -6.84
CA LYS A 93 15.83 19.84 -8.29
C LYS A 93 17.23 19.93 -8.92
N THR A 94 18.27 19.46 -8.25
CA THR A 94 19.63 19.37 -8.82
C THR A 94 19.68 18.18 -9.79
N PRO A 95 19.82 18.41 -11.11
CA PRO A 95 19.97 17.33 -12.06
C PRO A 95 21.27 16.58 -11.77
N GLY A 96 21.20 15.27 -11.52
CA GLY A 96 22.38 14.41 -11.34
C GLY A 96 22.65 13.90 -9.92
N SER A 97 21.80 14.19 -8.94
CA SER A 97 21.84 13.50 -7.63
C SER A 97 20.94 12.26 -7.63
N ASP A 98 21.16 11.34 -8.57
CA ASP A 98 20.51 10.03 -8.53
C ASP A 98 21.10 9.25 -7.35
N SER A 99 20.36 9.20 -6.23
CA SER A 99 20.69 8.32 -5.12
C SER A 99 20.72 6.88 -5.61
N LYS A 100 21.80 6.16 -5.28
CA LYS A 100 21.91 4.74 -5.64
C LYS A 100 20.74 3.97 -5.05
N PRO A 101 20.17 3.00 -5.81
CA PRO A 101 19.11 2.16 -5.26
C PRO A 101 19.62 1.37 -4.06
N ILE A 102 18.73 1.19 -3.08
CA ILE A 102 18.99 0.41 -1.87
C ILE A 102 18.15 -0.86 -1.98
N THR A 103 18.74 -2.01 -1.65
CA THR A 103 17.97 -3.26 -1.59
C THR A 103 17.12 -3.26 -0.33
N CYS A 104 15.80 -3.34 -0.50
CA CYS A 104 14.84 -3.39 0.60
C CYS A 104 14.10 -4.72 0.61
N MET A 105 13.82 -5.20 1.81
CA MET A 105 12.91 -6.32 2.04
C MET A 105 11.47 -5.84 1.86
N VAL A 106 10.64 -6.63 1.17
CA VAL A 106 9.22 -6.35 0.95
C VAL A 106 8.42 -7.66 1.02
N TYR A 107 7.28 -7.62 1.69
CA TYR A 107 6.33 -8.73 1.70
C TYR A 107 5.42 -8.60 0.47
N ILE A 108 5.33 -9.66 -0.32
CA ILE A 108 4.49 -9.73 -1.52
C ILE A 108 3.54 -10.91 -1.43
N GLY A 109 2.23 -10.61 -1.52
CA GLY A 109 1.17 -11.59 -1.67
C GLY A 109 1.25 -12.17 -3.07
N GLN A 110 1.81 -13.38 -3.18
CA GLN A 110 2.07 -13.97 -4.49
C GLN A 110 0.78 -14.35 -5.21
N PRO A 111 0.76 -14.31 -6.55
CA PRO A 111 -0.41 -14.75 -7.29
C PRO A 111 -0.78 -16.22 -7.07
N THR A 112 0.18 -17.04 -6.60
CA THR A 112 -0.03 -18.43 -6.19
C THR A 112 -0.96 -18.58 -4.99
N ASN A 113 -1.08 -17.55 -4.15
CA ASN A 113 -1.90 -17.53 -2.95
C ASN A 113 -3.41 -17.66 -3.26
N PRO A 114 -4.18 -18.49 -2.52
CA PRO A 114 -5.63 -18.56 -2.63
C PRO A 114 -6.38 -17.22 -2.43
N GLN A 115 -5.82 -16.30 -1.65
CA GLN A 115 -6.37 -14.96 -1.40
C GLN A 115 -6.18 -14.02 -2.59
N PHE A 116 -5.32 -14.35 -3.56
CA PHE A 116 -5.23 -13.58 -4.79
C PHE A 116 -6.46 -13.82 -5.67
N LEU A 117 -7.20 -12.76 -6.02
CA LEU A 117 -8.35 -12.82 -6.91
C LEU A 117 -7.89 -13.16 -8.34
N ARG A 118 -8.06 -14.42 -8.69
CA ARG A 118 -7.70 -14.92 -10.03
C ARG A 118 -8.79 -14.71 -11.05
N ASP A 119 -10.05 -14.77 -10.61
CA ASP A 119 -11.22 -14.56 -11.45
C ASP A 119 -11.23 -13.11 -11.98
N PRO A 120 -11.12 -12.90 -13.30
CA PRO A 120 -11.15 -11.56 -13.89
C PRO A 120 -12.41 -10.77 -13.54
N ALA A 121 -13.57 -11.43 -13.48
CA ALA A 121 -14.83 -10.74 -13.17
C ALA A 121 -14.77 -10.12 -11.76
N ARG A 122 -14.21 -10.85 -10.79
CA ARG A 122 -14.05 -10.41 -9.40
C ARG A 122 -12.93 -9.38 -9.21
N ARG A 123 -12.09 -9.17 -10.23
CA ARG A 123 -11.07 -8.12 -10.27
C ARG A 123 -11.56 -6.84 -10.94
N GLU A 124 -12.78 -6.82 -11.48
CA GLU A 124 -13.36 -5.58 -12.00
C GLU A 124 -13.34 -4.50 -10.91
N PRO A 125 -12.86 -3.28 -11.21
CA PRO A 125 -12.71 -2.23 -10.20
C PRO A 125 -14.01 -1.93 -9.44
N GLN A 126 -15.15 -2.09 -10.11
CA GLN A 126 -16.45 -1.92 -9.47
C GLN A 126 -16.76 -3.03 -8.47
N ASP A 127 -16.51 -4.30 -8.81
CA ASP A 127 -16.66 -5.44 -7.89
C ASP A 127 -15.73 -5.30 -6.68
N VAL A 128 -14.49 -4.85 -6.90
CA VAL A 128 -13.52 -4.59 -5.82
C VAL A 128 -14.02 -3.46 -4.92
N ALA A 129 -14.51 -2.36 -5.48
CA ALA A 129 -15.07 -1.25 -4.71
C ALA A 129 -16.30 -1.66 -3.89
N GLU A 130 -17.18 -2.51 -4.43
CA GLU A 130 -18.33 -3.05 -3.69
C GLU A 130 -17.90 -3.86 -2.47
N VAL A 131 -16.88 -4.69 -2.60
CA VAL A 131 -16.33 -5.45 -1.46
C VAL A 131 -15.71 -4.50 -0.44
N ILE A 132 -14.91 -3.53 -0.87
CA ILE A 132 -14.28 -2.55 0.03
C ILE A 132 -15.33 -1.75 0.80
N SER A 133 -16.39 -1.29 0.14
CA SER A 133 -17.45 -0.49 0.78
C SER A 133 -18.17 -1.20 1.94
N ARG A 134 -18.13 -2.54 1.97
CA ARG A 134 -18.82 -3.37 2.98
C ARG A 134 -17.86 -4.11 3.91
N GLY A 135 -16.56 -4.09 3.62
CA GLY A 135 -15.55 -4.86 4.33
C GLY A 135 -15.32 -4.31 5.74
N LEU A 136 -15.31 -5.20 6.72
CA LEU A 136 -15.02 -4.90 8.12
C LEU A 136 -14.32 -6.10 8.74
N GLY A 137 -13.16 -5.87 9.35
CA GLY A 137 -12.41 -6.89 10.08
C GLY A 137 -11.90 -6.37 11.43
N GLN A 138 -11.01 -7.11 12.06
CA GLN A 138 -10.45 -6.80 13.39
C GLN A 138 -9.71 -5.45 13.41
N SER A 139 -9.21 -5.00 12.26
CA SER A 139 -8.48 -3.72 12.12
C SER A 139 -9.36 -2.58 11.63
N GLY A 140 -10.68 -2.76 11.58
CA GLY A 140 -11.63 -1.73 11.18
C GLY A 140 -12.16 -1.88 9.77
N LYS A 141 -12.77 -0.80 9.26
CA LYS A 141 -13.42 -0.80 7.94
C LYS A 141 -12.38 -0.96 6.84
N ASN A 142 -12.77 -1.57 5.73
CA ASN A 142 -11.91 -1.63 4.55
C ASN A 142 -11.83 -0.28 3.82
N THR A 143 -12.86 0.57 3.94
CA THR A 143 -12.85 1.94 3.38
C THR A 143 -11.78 2.81 4.05
N GLU A 144 -11.69 2.74 5.38
CA GLU A 144 -10.62 3.38 6.16
C GLU A 144 -9.22 2.99 5.65
N TYR A 145 -8.96 1.71 5.40
CA TYR A 145 -7.70 1.25 4.81
C TYR A 145 -7.40 1.94 3.47
N LEU A 146 -8.39 2.00 2.60
CA LEU A 146 -8.23 2.55 1.25
C LEU A 146 -7.97 4.07 1.32
N TYR A 147 -8.67 4.80 2.18
CA TYR A 147 -8.50 6.25 2.33
C TYR A 147 -7.18 6.61 2.99
N LEU A 148 -6.75 5.87 4.02
CA LEU A 148 -5.42 6.04 4.61
C LEU A 148 -4.32 5.81 3.56
N LEU A 149 -4.47 4.79 2.72
CA LEU A 149 -3.52 4.50 1.65
C LEU A 149 -3.46 5.62 0.60
N GLU A 150 -4.61 6.13 0.15
CA GLU A 150 -4.66 7.24 -0.80
C GLU A 150 -3.95 8.47 -0.24
N LYS A 151 -4.29 8.90 0.98
CA LYS A 151 -3.66 10.07 1.61
C LYS A 151 -2.16 9.89 1.83
N ALA A 152 -1.73 8.70 2.23
CA ALA A 152 -0.31 8.39 2.38
C ALA A 152 0.42 8.48 1.03
N LEU A 153 -0.15 7.95 -0.05
CA LEU A 153 0.44 8.00 -1.38
C LEU A 153 0.45 9.42 -1.96
N GLU A 154 -0.60 10.21 -1.76
CA GLU A 154 -0.64 11.63 -2.12
C GLU A 154 0.49 12.41 -1.46
N GLY A 155 0.73 12.16 -0.16
CA GLY A 155 1.82 12.78 0.59
C GLY A 155 3.22 12.38 0.10
N LEU A 156 3.39 11.15 -0.40
CA LEU A 156 4.66 10.64 -0.93
C LEU A 156 4.93 11.03 -2.39
N GLY A 157 3.86 11.22 -3.18
CA GLY A 157 3.91 11.24 -4.64
C GLY A 157 3.40 12.54 -5.26
N LEU A 158 4.18 13.63 -5.16
CA LEU A 158 4.17 14.75 -6.12
C LEU A 158 2.82 15.43 -6.47
N GLY A 159 1.73 15.17 -5.73
CA GLY A 159 0.40 15.79 -5.90
C GLY A 159 -0.76 14.87 -6.27
N SER A 160 -0.57 13.56 -6.47
CA SER A 160 -1.68 12.60 -6.62
C SER A 160 -1.27 11.18 -6.21
N ALA A 161 -2.20 10.39 -5.67
CA ALA A 161 -1.99 8.96 -5.46
C ALA A 161 -1.81 8.20 -6.79
N ASP A 162 -1.47 6.91 -6.68
CA ASP A 162 -1.47 5.98 -7.80
C ASP A 162 -2.86 5.93 -8.48
N GLY A 163 -2.88 5.82 -9.82
CA GLY A 163 -4.11 5.86 -10.60
C GLY A 163 -5.11 4.75 -10.24
N HIS A 164 -4.60 3.55 -9.88
CA HIS A 164 -5.41 2.43 -9.44
C HIS A 164 -6.12 2.72 -8.11
N VAL A 165 -5.37 3.25 -7.13
CA VAL A 165 -5.91 3.62 -5.81
C VAL A 165 -6.92 4.75 -5.93
N THR A 166 -6.60 5.78 -6.71
CA THR A 166 -7.48 6.94 -6.95
C THR A 166 -8.81 6.51 -7.61
N ASP A 167 -8.78 5.60 -8.59
CA ASP A 167 -10.01 5.10 -9.22
C ASP A 167 -10.87 4.29 -8.23
N LEU A 168 -10.23 3.47 -7.38
CA LEU A 168 -10.96 2.72 -6.35
C LEU A 168 -11.60 3.64 -5.31
N VAL A 169 -10.90 4.66 -4.83
CA VAL A 169 -11.47 5.63 -3.87
C VAL A 169 -12.68 6.30 -4.47
N ARG A 170 -12.58 6.80 -5.71
CA ARG A 170 -13.70 7.43 -6.42
C ARG A 170 -14.92 6.50 -6.48
N ARG A 171 -14.71 5.21 -6.78
CA ARG A 171 -15.80 4.22 -6.85
C ARG A 171 -16.40 3.92 -5.50
N VAL A 172 -15.59 3.73 -4.46
CA VAL A 172 -16.07 3.48 -3.09
C VAL A 172 -16.88 4.66 -2.59
N LYS A 173 -16.40 5.90 -2.78
CA LYS A 173 -17.14 7.13 -2.43
C LYS A 173 -18.48 7.25 -3.16
N ALA A 174 -18.60 6.72 -4.38
CA ALA A 174 -19.86 6.69 -5.12
C ALA A 174 -20.85 5.63 -4.62
N ILE A 175 -20.39 4.66 -3.83
CA ILE A 175 -21.22 3.63 -3.19
C ILE A 175 -21.65 4.08 -1.79
N GLU A 176 -20.76 4.74 -1.06
CA GLU A 176 -21.04 5.31 0.26
C GLU A 176 -21.95 6.56 0.17
N ASN A 177 -22.62 6.88 1.28
CA ASN A 177 -23.30 8.17 1.38
C ASN A 177 -22.26 9.31 1.49
N GLU A 178 -22.53 10.47 0.90
CA GLU A 178 -21.62 11.63 0.88
C GLU A 178 -21.14 12.00 2.29
N ASP A 179 -22.04 12.03 3.27
CA ASP A 179 -21.72 12.34 4.67
C ASP A 179 -20.83 11.28 5.35
N GLU A 180 -20.91 10.01 4.92
CA GLU A 180 -20.07 8.94 5.46
C GLU A 180 -18.69 8.98 4.84
N ALA A 181 -18.62 9.07 3.51
CA ALA A 181 -17.37 9.21 2.78
C ALA A 181 -16.54 10.42 3.27
N ALA A 182 -17.18 11.59 3.46
CA ALA A 182 -16.49 12.78 3.95
C ALA A 182 -15.94 12.59 5.37
N ARG A 183 -16.69 11.96 6.27
CA ARG A 183 -16.25 11.71 7.65
C ARG A 183 -15.08 10.72 7.70
N ASP A 184 -15.17 9.64 6.93
CA ASP A 184 -14.14 8.60 6.90
C ASP A 184 -12.84 9.15 6.25
N GLU A 185 -12.95 10.02 5.23
CA GLU A 185 -11.80 10.72 4.64
C GLU A 185 -11.14 11.70 5.61
N GLU A 186 -11.93 12.54 6.30
CA GLU A 186 -11.40 13.46 7.33
C GLU A 186 -10.72 12.70 8.48
N ALA A 187 -11.27 11.54 8.87
CA ALA A 187 -10.67 10.68 9.88
C ALA A 187 -9.31 10.15 9.41
N ALA A 188 -9.24 9.64 8.17
CA ALA A 188 -7.99 9.14 7.59
C ALA A 188 -6.91 10.23 7.51
N GLU A 189 -7.27 11.46 7.13
CA GLU A 189 -6.31 12.58 7.09
C GLU A 189 -5.76 12.92 8.48
N ARG A 190 -6.64 12.99 9.50
CA ARG A 190 -6.21 13.23 10.89
C ARG A 190 -5.31 12.12 11.42
N ASP A 191 -5.65 10.87 11.16
CA ASP A 191 -4.88 9.72 11.65
C ASP A 191 -3.52 9.62 10.97
N LEU A 192 -3.45 9.93 9.67
CA LEU A 192 -2.19 10.03 8.96
C LEU A 192 -1.32 11.15 9.53
N GLN A 193 -1.87 12.35 9.74
CA GLN A 193 -1.13 13.47 10.30
C GLN A 193 -0.59 13.17 11.71
N LYS A 194 -1.40 12.49 12.54
CA LYS A 194 -0.98 12.05 13.88
C LYS A 194 0.15 11.01 13.81
N SER A 195 0.07 10.08 12.86
CA SER A 195 1.08 9.03 12.70
C SER A 195 2.42 9.59 12.21
N LEU A 196 2.38 10.51 11.23
CA LEU A 196 3.57 11.16 10.69
C LEU A 196 4.25 12.09 11.71
N SER A 197 3.48 12.93 12.41
CA SER A 197 4.02 13.83 13.44
C SER A 197 4.72 13.07 14.58
N ARG A 198 4.12 11.97 15.06
CA ARG A 198 4.76 11.11 16.06
C ARG A 198 6.07 10.49 15.54
N SER A 199 6.08 10.05 14.28
CA SER A 199 7.28 9.48 13.66
C SER A 199 8.41 10.50 13.55
N GLU A 200 8.12 11.77 13.24
CA GLU A 200 9.10 12.84 13.20
C GLU A 200 9.72 13.12 14.59
N GLU A 201 8.88 13.17 15.63
CA GLU A 201 9.33 13.38 17.00
C GLU A 201 10.24 12.23 17.50
N GLU A 202 9.85 10.98 17.24
CA GLU A 202 10.61 9.79 17.62
C GLU A 202 11.93 9.66 16.84
N ALA A 203 11.91 9.93 15.53
CA ALA A 203 13.12 9.92 14.69
C ALA A 203 14.12 11.01 15.09
N HIS A 204 13.63 12.21 15.42
CA HIS A 204 14.50 13.31 15.85
C HIS A 204 15.16 13.04 17.22
N GLN A 205 14.45 12.39 18.14
CA GLN A 205 15.00 11.99 19.44
C GLN A 205 16.07 10.89 19.30
N ALA A 206 15.85 9.90 18.44
CA ALA A 206 16.84 8.84 18.19
C ALA A 206 18.14 9.38 17.59
N PHE A 207 18.03 10.29 16.60
CA PHE A 207 19.20 10.92 15.95
C PHE A 207 20.03 11.76 16.93
N GLN A 208 19.38 12.53 17.81
CA GLN A 208 20.08 13.32 18.84
C GLN A 208 20.81 12.46 19.88
N ASN A 209 20.34 11.24 20.12
CA ASN A 209 20.96 10.31 21.07
C ASN A 209 22.15 9.57 20.44
N GLU A 210 22.11 9.28 19.13
CA GLU A 210 23.24 8.68 18.40
C GLU A 210 24.40 9.66 18.19
N GLU A 211 24.17 10.97 17.97
CA GLU A 211 25.25 11.97 17.89
C GLU A 211 25.96 12.25 19.23
N ARG A 212 25.41 11.76 20.35
CA ARG A 212 25.95 11.95 21.70
C ARG A 212 26.66 10.73 22.28
N ALA A 213 26.65 9.60 21.57
CA ALA A 213 27.29 8.33 21.97
C ALA A 213 28.63 8.14 21.25
#